data_AF-A0A9D7LHL1-F1
#
_entry.id   AF-A0A9D7LHL1-F1
#
_cell.length_a   1.000
_cell.length_b   1.000
_cell.length_c   1.000
_cell.angle_alpha   90.00
_cell.angle_beta   90.00
_cell.angle_gamma   90.00
#
_symmetry.space_group_name_H-M   'P 1'
#
loop_
_entity.id
_entity.type
_entity.pdbx_description
1 polymer ?
#
loop_
_entity_poly.entity_id
_entity_poly.type
_entity_poly.pdbx_seq_one_letter_code
_entity_poly.pdbx_strand_id
1 'polypeptide(L)'
;MSLLSKLRRWFSSPAGDYREEIALLLLAAREDEAFGQRVRLLLSLPGPQRTALVNTALHEMALRGEAESLREAFAILATDGGAAAALRILNDP
;
A
#
# COMPACT_ATOMS: atom_id res chain seq x y z
N MET A 1 -4.09 20.07 -11.02
CA MET A 1 -4.15 19.49 -9.66
C MET A 1 -3.16 18.34 -9.58
N SER A 2 -2.30 18.32 -8.56
CA SER A 2 -1.25 17.29 -8.41
C SER A 2 -1.85 15.93 -8.01
N LEU A 3 -1.28 14.82 -8.48
CA LEU A 3 -1.68 13.45 -8.12
C LEU A 3 -1.70 13.24 -6.60
N LEU A 4 -0.73 13.84 -5.90
CA LEU A 4 -0.65 13.85 -4.43
C LEU A 4 -1.89 14.48 -3.78
N SER A 5 -2.47 15.52 -4.40
CA SER A 5 -3.68 16.17 -3.89
C SER A 5 -4.95 15.32 -4.03
N LYS A 6 -5.01 14.44 -5.04
CA LYS A 6 -6.12 13.47 -5.19
C LYS A 6 -6.01 12.34 -4.16
N LEU A 7 -4.81 11.79 -3.99
CA LEU A 7 -4.51 10.75 -3.00
C LEU A 7 -4.80 11.25 -1.58
N ARG A 8 -4.27 12.42 -1.21
CA ARG A 8 -4.49 13.01 0.12
C ARG A 8 -5.97 13.23 0.44
N ARG A 9 -6.80 13.58 -0.55
CA ARG A 9 -8.25 13.80 -0.36
C ARG A 9 -9.01 12.52 -0.03
N TRP A 10 -8.59 11.38 -0.56
CA TRP A 10 -9.27 10.10 -0.33
C TRP A 10 -8.87 9.43 0.98
N PHE A 11 -7.68 9.77 1.48
CA PHE A 11 -7.16 9.24 2.73
C PHE A 11 -7.29 10.23 3.90
N SER A 12 -8.18 11.22 3.89
CA SER A 12 -8.29 12.19 4.99
C SER A 12 -9.12 11.68 6.18
N SER A 13 -8.46 11.19 7.24
CA SER A 13 -9.01 10.88 8.59
C SER A 13 -7.96 11.21 9.69
N PRO A 14 -8.24 11.39 10.99
CA PRO A 14 -7.31 12.12 11.89
C PRO A 14 -6.08 11.37 12.47
N ALA A 15 -5.61 10.28 11.87
CA ALA A 15 -4.52 9.47 12.45
C ALA A 15 -3.36 9.24 11.45
N GLY A 16 -2.17 9.74 11.84
CA GLY A 16 -0.84 9.17 11.55
C GLY A 16 -0.21 9.38 10.17
N ASP A 17 1.10 9.66 10.20
CA ASP A 17 2.04 9.89 9.09
C ASP A 17 1.96 8.83 7.97
N TYR A 18 1.67 7.56 8.33
CA TYR A 18 1.69 6.34 7.49
C TYR A 18 0.93 6.41 6.15
N ARG A 19 0.11 7.41 5.94
CA ARG A 19 -0.63 7.63 4.68
C ARG A 19 0.22 8.19 3.58
N GLU A 20 1.22 8.99 3.94
CA GLU A 20 2.14 9.52 2.95
C GLU A 20 2.98 8.37 2.38
N GLU A 21 3.45 7.47 3.22
CA GLU A 21 4.23 6.29 2.80
C GLU A 21 3.41 5.33 1.93
N ILE A 22 2.16 5.03 2.30
CA ILE A 22 1.33 4.18 1.41
C ILE A 22 0.97 4.90 0.11
N ALA A 23 0.75 6.22 0.14
CA ALA A 23 0.49 7.00 -1.07
C ALA A 23 1.71 7.02 -1.98
N LEU A 24 2.92 7.13 -1.44
CA LEU A 24 4.18 7.04 -2.18
C LEU A 24 4.37 5.65 -2.79
N LEU A 25 4.07 4.58 -2.05
CA LEU A 25 4.11 3.22 -2.59
C LEU A 25 3.14 3.04 -3.77
N LEU A 26 1.90 3.52 -3.63
CA LEU A 26 0.91 3.43 -4.70
C LEU A 26 1.27 4.32 -5.90
N LEU A 27 1.90 5.48 -5.66
CA LEU A 27 2.40 6.35 -6.72
C LEU A 27 3.53 5.65 -7.48
N ALA A 28 4.53 5.11 -6.78
CA ALA A 28 5.61 4.33 -7.39
C ALA A 28 5.06 3.15 -8.21
N ALA A 29 4.03 2.46 -7.70
CA ALA A 29 3.35 1.38 -8.41
C ALA A 29 2.55 1.84 -9.64
N ARG A 30 2.20 3.13 -9.75
CA ARG A 30 1.61 3.70 -10.97
C ARG A 30 2.66 4.11 -11.99
N GLU A 31 3.81 4.60 -11.53
CA GLU A 31 4.88 5.11 -12.39
C GLU A 31 5.73 3.98 -12.99
N ASP A 32 5.92 2.87 -12.27
CA ASP A 32 6.59 1.66 -12.75
C ASP A 32 5.56 0.57 -13.04
N GLU A 33 5.38 0.21 -14.32
CA GLU A 33 4.40 -0.79 -14.74
C GLU A 33 4.70 -2.19 -14.19
N ALA A 34 5.97 -2.61 -14.19
CA ALA A 34 6.36 -3.94 -13.71
C ALA A 34 6.14 -4.06 -12.21
N PHE A 35 6.48 -3.00 -11.46
CA PHE A 35 6.19 -2.92 -10.04
C PHE A 35 4.67 -2.87 -9.78
N GLY A 36 3.93 -2.06 -10.55
CA GLY A 36 2.48 -1.95 -10.48
C GLY A 36 1.74 -3.26 -10.69
N GLN A 37 2.16 -4.07 -11.67
CA GLN A 37 1.60 -5.39 -11.90
C GLN A 37 1.81 -6.32 -10.71
N ARG A 38 3.00 -6.30 -10.07
CA ARG A 38 3.28 -7.08 -8.86
C ARG A 38 2.40 -6.66 -7.68
N VAL A 39 2.23 -5.35 -7.50
CA VAL A 39 1.36 -4.83 -6.44
C VAL A 39 -0.09 -5.22 -6.70
N ARG A 40 -0.62 -5.05 -7.93
CA ARG A 40 -1.99 -5.49 -8.27
C ARG A 40 -2.19 -6.98 -8.03
N LEU A 41 -1.21 -7.81 -8.40
CA LEU A 41 -1.26 -9.26 -8.17
C LEU A 41 -1.35 -9.55 -6.68
N LEU A 42 -0.47 -8.98 -5.86
CA LEU A 42 -0.51 -9.14 -4.39
C LEU A 42 -1.88 -8.77 -3.82
N LEU A 43 -2.44 -7.62 -4.22
CA LEU A 43 -3.71 -7.13 -3.69
C LEU A 43 -4.91 -7.96 -4.16
N SER A 44 -4.80 -8.63 -5.31
CA SER A 44 -5.85 -9.49 -5.86
C SER A 44 -5.93 -10.89 -5.24
N LEU A 45 -4.93 -11.28 -4.43
CA LEU A 45 -4.91 -12.57 -3.77
C LEU A 45 -6.03 -12.70 -2.71
N PRO A 46 -6.52 -13.94 -2.47
CA PRO A 46 -7.42 -14.22 -1.36
C PRO A 46 -6.85 -13.73 -0.02
N GLY A 47 -7.70 -13.19 0.86
CA GLY A 47 -7.31 -12.58 2.13
C GLY A 47 -6.25 -13.37 2.91
N PRO A 48 -6.43 -14.69 3.17
CA PRO A 48 -5.43 -15.48 3.89
C PRO A 48 -4.05 -15.52 3.21
N GLN A 49 -4.00 -15.64 1.88
CA GLN A 49 -2.74 -15.70 1.12
C GLN A 49 -2.05 -14.34 1.10
N ARG A 50 -2.82 -13.26 0.87
CA ARG A 50 -2.32 -11.89 0.91
C ARG A 50 -1.75 -11.55 2.27
N THR A 51 -2.49 -11.83 3.34
CA THR A 51 -2.04 -11.57 4.72
C THR A 51 -0.75 -12.32 5.05
N ALA A 52 -0.62 -13.58 4.64
CA ALA A 52 0.62 -14.33 4.83
C ALA A 52 1.82 -13.65 4.15
N LEU A 53 1.68 -13.25 2.88
CA LEU A 53 2.74 -12.58 2.12
C LEU A 53 3.08 -11.20 2.70
N VAL A 54 2.06 -10.41 3.07
CA VAL A 54 2.26 -9.10 3.70
C VAL A 54 3.00 -9.27 5.02
N ASN A 55 2.63 -10.23 5.87
CA ASN A 55 3.33 -10.48 7.13
C ASN A 55 4.79 -10.92 6.93
N THR A 56 5.06 -11.76 5.92
CA THR A 56 6.44 -12.09 5.54
C THR A 56 7.23 -10.84 5.14
N ALA A 57 6.64 -9.98 4.30
CA ALA A 57 7.28 -8.72 3.90
C ALA A 57 7.53 -7.79 5.09
N LEU A 58 6.56 -7.66 6.01
CA LEU A 58 6.71 -6.86 7.24
C LEU A 58 7.83 -7.38 8.14
N HIS A 59 7.99 -8.69 8.23
CA HIS A 59 9.07 -9.31 8.98
C HIS A 59 10.43 -9.00 8.34
N GLU A 60 10.55 -9.15 7.02
CA GLU A 60 11.76 -8.78 6.25
C GLU A 60 12.11 -7.29 6.41
N MET A 61 11.12 -6.40 6.34
CA MET A 61 11.30 -4.97 6.58
C MET A 61 11.84 -4.70 7.99
N ALA A 62 11.31 -5.39 9.01
CA ALA A 62 11.79 -5.26 10.37
C ALA A 62 13.25 -5.73 10.52
N LEU A 63 13.61 -6.85 9.90
CA LEU A 63 14.98 -7.37 9.89
C LEU A 63 15.98 -6.41 9.21
N ARG A 64 15.53 -5.66 8.20
CA ARG A 64 16.33 -4.66 7.50
C ARG A 64 16.42 -3.31 8.22
N GLY A 65 15.71 -3.15 9.33
CA GLY A 65 15.68 -1.90 10.09
C GLY A 65 14.83 -0.81 9.45
N GLU A 66 13.85 -1.18 8.62
CA GLU A 66 12.91 -0.23 8.03
C GLU A 66 12.07 0.47 9.10
N ALA A 67 11.75 1.74 8.85
CA ALA A 67 10.98 2.57 9.76
C ALA A 67 9.65 1.91 10.15
N GLU A 68 9.25 2.06 11.41
CA GLU A 68 8.01 1.50 11.92
C GLU A 68 6.79 2.07 11.20
N SER A 69 6.77 3.37 10.90
CA SER A 69 5.68 4.01 10.14
C SER A 69 5.49 3.38 8.75
N LEU A 70 6.59 3.03 8.07
CA LEU A 70 6.56 2.37 6.78
C LEU A 70 6.02 0.94 6.87
N ARG A 71 6.39 0.21 7.93
CA ARG A 71 5.85 -1.13 8.21
C ARG A 71 4.35 -1.06 8.52
N GLU A 72 3.91 -0.12 9.35
CA GLU A 72 2.49 0.08 9.65
C GLU A 72 1.68 0.47 8.40
N ALA A 73 2.22 1.35 7.56
CA ALA A 73 1.63 1.71 6.28
C ALA A 73 1.41 0.47 5.40
N PHE A 74 2.43 -0.39 5.29
CA PHE A 74 2.37 -1.60 4.49
C PHE A 74 1.40 -2.65 5.06
N ALA A 75 1.25 -2.70 6.38
CA ALA A 75 0.35 -3.64 7.06
C ALA A 75 -1.13 -3.45 6.67
N ILE A 76 -1.53 -2.23 6.28
CA ILE A 76 -2.89 -1.96 5.78
C ILE A 76 -3.25 -2.85 4.59
N LEU A 77 -2.28 -3.24 3.76
CA LEU A 77 -2.49 -4.10 2.60
C LEU A 77 -2.87 -5.55 2.96
N ALA A 78 -2.64 -5.98 4.21
CA ALA A 78 -3.11 -7.29 4.67
C ALA A 78 -4.65 -7.30 4.83
N THR A 79 -5.26 -6.16 5.14
CA THR A 79 -6.72 -6.07 5.35
C THR A 79 -7.49 -6.06 4.02
N ASP A 80 -8.69 -6.63 4.00
CA ASP A 80 -9.53 -6.62 2.79
C ASP A 80 -9.91 -5.18 2.38
N GLY A 81 -10.22 -4.32 3.36
CA GLY A 81 -10.54 -2.92 3.10
C GLY A 81 -9.36 -2.12 2.55
N GLY A 82 -8.17 -2.30 3.12
CA GLY A 82 -6.95 -1.66 2.64
C GLY A 82 -6.55 -2.13 1.25
N ALA A 83 -6.63 -3.43 0.98
CA ALA A 83 -6.34 -3.99 -0.34
C ALA A 83 -7.32 -3.50 -1.41
N ALA A 84 -8.62 -3.47 -1.12
CA ALA A 84 -9.64 -2.96 -2.02
C ALA A 84 -9.45 -1.46 -2.30
N ALA A 85 -9.13 -0.66 -1.28
CA ALA A 85 -8.86 0.76 -1.44
C ALA A 85 -7.63 1.02 -2.32
N ALA A 86 -6.55 0.27 -2.10
CA ALA A 86 -5.32 0.34 -2.89
C ALA A 86 -5.56 -0.07 -4.36
N LEU A 87 -6.27 -1.18 -4.60
CA LEU A 87 -6.62 -1.62 -5.96
C LEU A 87 -7.42 -0.57 -6.72
N ARG A 88 -8.40 0.05 -6.06
CA ARG A 88 -9.20 1.12 -6.66
C ARG A 88 -8.31 2.27 -7.14
N ILE A 89 -7.32 2.69 -6.35
CA ILE A 89 -6.39 3.76 -6.70
C ILE A 89 -5.47 3.38 -7.87
N LEU A 90 -5.00 2.12 -7.90
CA LEU A 90 -4.11 1.64 -8.96
C LEU A 90 -4.81 1.39 -10.29
N ASN A 91 -6.14 1.28 -10.28
CA ASN A 91 -6.97 1.07 -11.46
C ASN A 91 -7.74 2.32 -11.90
N ASP A 92 -7.68 3.41 -11.11
CA ASP A 92 -8.28 4.70 -11.47
C ASP A 92 -7.39 5.41 -12.50
N PRO A 93 -7.91 5.79 -13.69
CA PRO A 93 -7.14 6.44 -14.75
C PRO A 93 -6.43 7.74 -14.31
#